data_AF-R9L5A9-F1
#
_entry.id   AF-R9L5A9-F1
#
_cell.length_a   1.000
_cell.length_b   1.000
_cell.length_c   1.000
_cell.angle_alpha   90.00
_cell.angle_beta   90.00
_cell.angle_gamma   90.00
#
_symmetry.space_group_name_H-M   'P 1'
#
loop_
_entity.id
_entity.type
_entity.pdbx_description
1 polymer ?
#
loop_
_entity_poly.entity_id
_entity_poly.type
_entity_poly.pdbx_seq_one_letter_code
_entity_poly.pdbx_strand_id
1 'polypeptide(L)' 'MNYAERREAILEVLCIRRHDTDRNLAFEFQVSRETIRQDIAVLMCSYPIET' A
#
# COMPACT_ATOMS: atom_id res chain seq x y z
N MET A 1 9.93 10.88 1.25
CA MET A 1 9.66 9.48 0.87
C MET A 1 9.37 9.44 -0.62
N ASN A 2 10.14 8.67 -1.39
CA ASN A 2 9.88 8.54 -2.82
C ASN A 2 8.69 7.60 -3.06
N TYR A 3 7.97 7.74 -4.18
CA TYR A 3 6.81 6.89 -4.50
C TYR A 3 7.16 5.40 -4.58
N ALA A 4 8.35 5.06 -5.06
CA ALA A 4 8.83 3.68 -5.10
C ALA A 4 9.03 3.10 -3.70
N GLU A 5 9.75 3.82 -2.83
CA GLU A 5 10.01 3.36 -1.45
C GLU A 5 8.72 3.15 -0.65
N ARG A 6 7.71 4.02 -0.84
CA ARG A 6 6.41 3.84 -0.20
C ARG A 6 5.70 2.57 -0.67
N ARG A 7 5.73 2.29 -1.97
CA ARG A 7 5.11 1.07 -2.53
C ARG A 7 5.80 -0.19 -2.05
N GLU A 8 7.13 -0.19 -1.96
CA GLU A 8 7.88 -1.32 -1.38
C GLU A 8 7.57 -1.51 0.10
N ALA A 9 7.52 -0.43 0.89
CA ALA A 9 7.14 -0.52 2.29
C ALA A 9 5.69 -1.01 2.49
N ILE A 10 4.75 -0.57 1.64
CA ILE A 10 3.36 -1.07 1.64
C ILE A 10 3.34 -2.58 1.34
N LEU A 11 4.12 -3.05 0.36
CA LEU A 11 4.23 -4.49 0.07
C LEU A 11 4.78 -5.28 1.26
N GLU A 12 5.85 -4.81 1.91
CA GLU A 12 6.41 -5.48 3.09
C GLU A 12 5.37 -5.59 4.20
N VAL A 13 4.67 -4.49 4.50
CA VAL A 13 3.61 -4.48 5.52
C VAL A 13 2.48 -5.45 5.15
N LEU A 14 2.02 -5.45 3.90
CA LEU A 14 0.98 -6.36 3.43
C LEU A 14 1.43 -7.83 3.44
N CYS A 15 2.70 -8.11 3.15
CA CYS A 15 3.27 -9.46 3.22
C CYS A 15 3.25 -9.99 4.67
N ILE A 16 3.59 -9.13 5.64
CA ILE A 16 3.60 -9.48 7.06
C ILE A 16 2.19 -9.60 7.62
N ARG A 17 1.32 -8.62 7.35
CA ARG A 17 -0.03 -8.53 7.94
C ARG A 17 -1.07 -9.36 7.18
N ARG A 18 -0.81 -9.75 5.93
CA ARG A 18 -1.66 -10.45 4.95
C ARG A 18 -2.96 -9.74 4.57
N HIS A 19 -3.53 -8.94 5.45
CA HIS A 19 -4.70 -8.12 5.22
C HIS A 19 -4.58 -6.82 6.02
N ASP A 20 -4.80 -5.68 5.39
CA ASP A 20 -4.84 -4.38 6.05
C ASP A 20 -5.91 -3.51 5.36
N THR A 21 -6.22 -2.34 5.92
CA THR A 21 -7.22 -1.43 5.35
C THR A 21 -6.55 -0.18 4.79
N ASP A 22 -7.14 0.39 3.72
CA ASP A 22 -6.61 1.61 3.10
C ASP A 22 -6.51 2.77 4.08
N ARG A 23 -7.39 2.81 5.10
CA ARG A 23 -7.37 3.82 6.17
C ARG A 23 -6.18 3.65 7.11
N ASN A 24 -5.87 2.42 7.49
CA ASN A 24 -4.81 2.15 8.45
C ASN A 24 -3.43 2.34 7.80
N LEU A 25 -3.25 1.86 6.57
CA LEU A 25 -2.08 2.18 5.75
C LEU A 25 -1.93 3.69 5.52
N ALA A 26 -3.02 4.40 5.22
CA ALA A 26 -2.98 5.85 5.04
C ALA A 26 -2.50 6.59 6.31
N PHE A 27 -2.96 6.14 7.48
CA PHE A 27 -2.52 6.68 8.76
C PHE A 27 -1.04 6.37 9.04
N GLU A 28 -0.61 5.13 8.82
CA GLU A 28 0.77 4.68 9.06
C GLU A 28 1.79 5.38 8.16
N PHE A 29 1.45 5.52 6.88
CA PHE A 29 2.31 6.20 5.89
C PHE A 29 2.08 7.71 5.82
N GLN A 30 1.20 8.27 6.66
CA GLN A 30 0.83 9.70 6.69
C GLN A 30 0.41 10.27 5.33
N VAL A 31 -0.36 9.50 4.56
CA VAL A 31 -0.85 9.88 3.23
C VAL A 31 -2.37 9.81 3.16
N SER A 32 -2.95 10.34 2.09
CA SER A 32 -4.38 10.21 1.85
C SER A 32 -4.76 8.78 1.46
N ARG A 33 -5.99 8.38 1.79
CA ARG A 33 -6.58 7.09 1.39
C ARG A 33 -6.55 6.89 -0.13
N GLU A 34 -6.76 7.96 -0.89
CA GLU A 34 -6.69 7.95 -2.35
C GLU A 34 -5.28 7.61 -2.85
N THR A 35 -4.25 8.13 -2.18
CA THR A 35 -2.85 7.81 -2.49
C THR A 35 -2.56 6.34 -2.26
N ILE A 36 -2.99 5.78 -1.13
CA ILE A 36 -2.88 4.34 -0.87
C ILE A 36 -3.61 3.53 -1.94
N ARG A 37 -4.85 3.91 -2.31
CA ARG A 37 -5.57 3.21 -3.38
C ARG A 37 -4.81 3.23 -4.70
N GLN A 38 -4.22 4.36 -5.08
CA GLN A 38 -3.39 4.43 -6.29
C GLN A 38 -2.13 3.58 -6.18
N ASP A 39 -1.42 3.61 -5.05
CA ASP A 39 -0.24 2.76 -4.83
C ASP A 39 -0.61 1.28 -4.91
N ILE A 40 -1.70 0.85 -4.26
CA ILE A 40 -2.21 -0.52 -4.31
C ILE A 40 -2.64 -0.90 -5.73
N ALA A 41 -3.29 0.01 -6.48
CA ALA A 41 -3.64 -0.25 -7.88
C ALA A 41 -2.42 -0.47 -8.76
N VAL A 42 -1.35 0.31 -8.55
CA VAL A 42 -0.08 0.11 -9.28
C VAL A 42 0.58 -1.21 -8.86
N LEU A 43 0.55 -1.54 -7.58
CA LEU A 43 1.09 -2.80 -7.06
C LEU A 43 0.30 -4.01 -7.59
N MET A 44 -1.02 -3.93 -7.71
CA MET A 44 -1.87 -4.99 -8.28
C MET A 44 -1.49 -5.36 -9.73
N CYS A 45 -0.93 -4.42 -10.49
CA CYS A 45 -0.45 -4.72 -11.85
C CYS A 45 0.77 -5.64 -11.88
N SER A 46 1.50 -5.77 -10.77
CA SER A 46 2.75 -6.55 -10.68
C SER A 46 2.70 -7.68 -9.65
N TYR A 47 1.79 -7.59 -8.68
CA TYR A 47 1.66 -8.51 -7.56
C TYR A 47 0.21 -8.96 -7.37
N PRO A 48 -0.03 -10.21 -6.96
CA PRO A 48 -1.38 -10.73 -6.74
C PRO A 48 -1.96 -10.21 -5.41
N ILE A 49 -2.30 -8.92 -5.37
CA ILE A 49 -2.97 -8.28 -4.22
C ILE A 49 -4.47 -8.27 -4.49
N GLU A 50 -5.25 -8.73 -3.52
CA GLU A 50 -6.71 -8.77 -3.57
C GLU A 50 -7.28 -7.62 -2.71
N THR A 51 -8.37 -7.00 -3.15
CA THR A 51 -9.04 -5.87 -2.47
C THR A 51 -10.42 -6.23 -1.97
#